data_AF-A0A957NY93-F1
#
_entry.id   AF-A0A957NY93-F1
#
_cell.length_a   1.000
_cell.length_b   1.000
_cell.length_c   1.000
_cell.angle_alpha   90.00
_cell.angle_beta   90.00
_cell.angle_gamma   90.00
#
_symmetry.space_group_name_H-M   'P 1'
#
loop_
_entity.id
_entity.type
_entity.pdbx_description
1 polymer ?
#
loop_
_entity_poly.entity_id
_entity_poly.type
_entity_poly.pdbx_seq_one_letter_code
_entity_poly.pdbx_strand_id
1 'polypeptide(L)'
;PTLHLMSKSAEGNNADRENANIVALIKPQFEAGKENVGKGGVVRDQKVHRSVLQETLSTARNLGLVTRGVTVSPLLGPAGNVEFLVWWQQDSSPVGDFQNDLLTTNIRAMIEQTLAAAHALRQGAG
;
A
#
# COMPACT_ATOMS: atom_id res chain seq x y z
N PRO A 1 -1.61 2.74 -12.38
CA PRO A 1 -2.31 2.94 -11.11
C PRO A 1 -3.80 3.26 -11.25
N THR A 2 -4.66 2.25 -11.05
CA THR A 2 -6.09 2.49 -10.81
C THR A 2 -6.35 2.29 -9.32
N LEU A 3 -6.24 3.40 -8.57
CA LEU A 3 -6.52 3.43 -7.15
C LEU A 3 -8.04 3.41 -6.93
N HIS A 4 -8.60 2.28 -6.49
CA HIS A 4 -10.01 2.21 -6.12
C HIS A 4 -10.16 2.75 -4.69
N LEU A 5 -10.50 4.03 -4.57
CA LEU A 5 -10.70 4.71 -3.29
C LEU A 5 -12.08 4.37 -2.71
N MET A 6 -12.10 3.69 -1.57
CA MET A 6 -13.28 3.67 -0.70
C MET A 6 -13.05 4.69 0.41
N SER A 7 -13.77 5.82 0.37
CA SER A 7 -13.81 6.78 1.47
C SER A 7 -15.12 6.60 2.25
N LYS A 8 -15.03 6.57 3.57
CA LYS A 8 -16.21 6.64 4.44
C LYS A 8 -16.20 8.03 5.08
N SER A 9 -17.04 8.92 4.56
CA SER A 9 -17.28 10.22 5.18
C SER A 9 -18.15 10.00 6.41
N ALA A 10 -17.67 10.34 7.60
CA ALA A 10 -18.55 10.53 8.75
C ALA A 10 -19.33 11.83 8.50
N GLU A 11 -20.66 11.78 8.59
CA GLU A 11 -21.47 13.00 8.59
C GLU A 11 -21.27 13.70 9.94
N GLY A 12 -20.48 14.78 9.93
CA GLY A 12 -20.06 15.52 11.11
C GLY A 12 -19.46 16.86 10.69
N ASN A 13 -19.54 17.85 11.58
CA ASN A 13 -19.34 19.27 11.32
C ASN A 13 -17.98 19.58 10.67
N ASN A 14 -17.82 20.76 10.05
CA ASN A 14 -16.70 21.14 9.15
C ASN A 14 -15.25 20.97 9.70
N ALA A 15 -15.07 20.61 10.97
CA ALA A 15 -13.80 20.23 11.61
C ALA A 15 -13.42 18.74 11.44
N ASP A 16 -14.34 17.86 11.06
CA ASP A 16 -14.07 16.41 10.90
C ASP A 16 -13.37 16.05 9.57
N ARG A 17 -13.14 17.05 8.69
CA ARG A 17 -12.38 16.89 7.45
C ARG A 17 -10.88 16.64 7.68
N GLU A 18 -10.38 16.82 8.90
CA GLU A 18 -8.96 16.71 9.23
C GLU A 18 -8.47 15.27 9.45
N ASN A 19 -9.33 14.25 9.36
CA ASN A 19 -8.95 12.86 9.63
C ASN A 19 -9.57 11.85 8.63
N ALA A 20 -9.65 12.21 7.35
CA ALA A 20 -10.13 11.29 6.33
C ALA A 20 -9.23 10.04 6.24
N ASN A 21 -9.79 8.88 6.56
CA ASN A 21 -9.12 7.59 6.46
C ASN A 21 -9.38 6.98 5.09
N ILE A 22 -8.32 6.56 4.42
CA ILE A 22 -8.38 5.87 3.12
C ILE A 22 -7.83 4.46 3.31
N VAL A 23 -8.62 3.46 2.94
CA VAL A 23 -8.14 2.08 2.81
C VAL A 23 -8.19 1.72 1.32
N ALA A 24 -7.06 1.26 0.79
CA ALA A 24 -6.93 0.90 -0.61
C ALA A 24 -6.31 -0.48 -0.78
N LEU A 25 -6.69 -1.16 -1.86
CA LEU A 25 -6.14 -2.44 -2.27
C LEU A 25 -5.12 -2.21 -3.39
N ILE A 26 -3.86 -2.53 -3.12
CA ILE A 26 -2.76 -2.46 -4.07
C ILE A 26 -2.63 -3.82 -4.76
N LYS A 27 -2.69 -3.80 -6.09
CA LYS A 27 -2.69 -5.00 -6.94
C LYS A 27 -1.47 -4.99 -7.85
N PRO A 28 -0.37 -5.68 -7.49
CA PRO A 28 0.90 -5.59 -8.23
C PRO A 28 0.79 -5.83 -9.73
N GLN A 29 -0.11 -6.72 -10.17
CA GLN A 29 -0.32 -7.02 -11.58
C GLN A 29 -0.87 -5.85 -12.43
N PHE A 30 -1.41 -4.80 -11.80
CA PHE A 30 -1.88 -3.59 -12.47
C PHE A 30 -0.94 -2.38 -12.29
N GLU A 31 -0.02 -2.48 -11.34
CA GLU A 31 0.93 -1.41 -11.02
C GLU A 31 2.32 -1.67 -11.61
N ALA A 32 2.73 -2.93 -11.69
CA ALA A 32 3.98 -3.32 -12.29
C ALA A 32 3.95 -3.13 -13.82
N GLY A 33 5.10 -2.78 -14.40
CA GLY A 33 5.29 -2.78 -15.86
C GLY A 33 4.99 -4.15 -16.48
N LYS A 34 4.56 -4.18 -17.74
CA LYS A 34 4.11 -5.41 -18.44
C LYS A 34 5.17 -6.52 -18.44
N GLU A 35 6.45 -6.14 -18.48
CA GLU A 35 7.61 -7.03 -18.42
C GLU A 35 7.75 -7.78 -17.08
N ASN A 36 7.16 -7.24 -16.02
CA ASN A 36 7.18 -7.82 -14.67
C ASN A 36 5.96 -8.72 -14.38
N VAL A 37 5.05 -8.86 -15.35
CA VAL A 37 3.84 -9.69 -15.23
C VAL A 37 4.05 -11.00 -15.96
N GLY A 38 4.15 -12.10 -15.20
CA GLY A 38 4.39 -13.43 -15.77
C GLY A 38 3.15 -14.07 -16.40
N LYS A 39 3.31 -15.31 -16.87
CA LYS A 39 2.23 -16.12 -17.45
C LYS A 39 1.01 -16.16 -16.53
N GLY A 40 -0.17 -15.95 -17.13
CA GLY A 40 -1.45 -15.92 -16.42
C GLY A 40 -1.75 -14.59 -15.73
N GLY A 41 -0.96 -13.53 -15.97
CA GLY A 41 -1.19 -12.22 -15.34
C GLY A 41 -0.74 -12.18 -13.88
N VAL A 42 0.26 -12.99 -13.51
CA VAL A 42 0.67 -13.19 -12.10
C VAL A 42 2.06 -12.63 -11.84
N VAL A 43 2.16 -11.74 -10.85
CA VAL A 43 3.42 -11.23 -10.32
C VAL A 43 3.90 -12.15 -9.19
N ARG A 44 5.03 -12.83 -9.41
CA ARG A 44 5.62 -13.78 -8.44
C ARG A 44 6.88 -13.26 -7.76
N ASP A 45 7.61 -12.35 -8.41
CA ASP A 45 8.88 -11.84 -7.90
C ASP A 45 8.62 -10.86 -6.74
N GLN A 46 9.18 -11.17 -5.59
CA GLN A 46 9.10 -10.35 -4.38
C GLN A 46 9.76 -8.97 -4.59
N LYS A 47 10.76 -8.86 -5.47
CA LYS A 47 11.37 -7.57 -5.83
C LYS A 47 10.38 -6.65 -6.52
N VAL A 48 9.50 -7.20 -7.36
CA VAL A 48 8.43 -6.45 -8.02
C VAL A 48 7.39 -6.01 -7.00
N HIS A 49 6.99 -6.88 -6.07
CA HIS A 49 6.10 -6.48 -4.97
C HIS A 49 6.68 -5.33 -4.14
N ARG A 50 7.98 -5.40 -3.81
CA ARG A 50 8.67 -4.33 -3.09
C ARG A 50 8.64 -3.01 -3.85
N SER A 51 9.00 -3.02 -5.14
CA SER A 51 9.01 -1.82 -5.99
C SER A 51 7.61 -1.20 -6.07
N VAL A 52 6.57 -2.01 -6.32
CA VAL A 52 5.18 -1.53 -6.33
C VAL A 52 4.79 -0.87 -5.01
N LEU A 53 5.11 -1.47 -3.87
CA LEU A 53 4.81 -0.88 -2.56
C LEU A 53 5.57 0.44 -2.36
N GLN A 54 6.88 0.46 -2.65
CA GLN A 54 7.70 1.67 -2.51
C GLN A 54 7.18 2.83 -3.37
N GLU A 55 6.89 2.55 -4.64
CA GLU A 55 6.38 3.55 -5.60
C GLU A 55 4.99 4.04 -5.21
N THR A 56 4.10 3.14 -4.80
CA THR A 56 2.73 3.49 -4.41
C THR A 56 2.72 4.35 -3.14
N LEU A 57 3.46 3.96 -2.11
CA LEU A 57 3.52 4.72 -0.85
C LEU A 57 4.23 6.07 -1.02
N SER A 58 5.28 6.13 -1.87
CA SER A 58 5.95 7.38 -2.23
C SER A 58 5.02 8.32 -2.98
N THR A 59 4.26 7.80 -3.95
CA THR A 59 3.25 8.58 -4.68
C THR A 59 2.19 9.13 -3.74
N ALA A 60 1.67 8.31 -2.82
CA ALA A 60 0.70 8.76 -1.82
C ALA A 60 1.25 9.89 -0.94
N ARG A 61 2.51 9.79 -0.49
CA ARG A 61 3.18 10.86 0.25
C ARG A 61 3.24 12.17 -0.54
N ASN A 62 3.58 12.12 -1.82
CA ASN A 62 3.59 13.31 -2.70
C ASN A 62 2.21 13.93 -2.89
N LEU A 63 1.14 13.16 -2.63
CA LEU A 63 -0.25 13.63 -2.65
C LEU A 63 -0.73 14.12 -1.26
N GLY A 64 0.15 14.24 -0.28
CA GLY A 64 -0.20 14.67 1.09
C GLY A 64 -0.84 13.58 1.95
N LEU A 65 -0.65 12.31 1.60
CA LEU A 65 -1.14 11.18 2.38
C LEU A 65 -0.02 10.56 3.23
N VAL A 66 -0.28 10.40 4.52
CA VAL A 66 0.59 9.67 5.44
C VAL A 66 0.14 8.22 5.51
N THR A 67 1.09 7.31 5.28
CA THR A 67 0.87 5.88 5.44
C THR A 67 0.88 5.53 6.92
N ARG A 68 -0.25 5.02 7.40
CA ARG A 68 -0.44 4.57 8.78
C ARG A 68 -0.22 3.06 8.94
N GLY A 69 -0.43 2.30 7.87
CA GLY A 69 -0.15 0.87 7.86
C GLY A 69 -0.22 0.28 6.46
N VAL A 70 0.48 -0.84 6.27
CA VAL A 70 0.39 -1.69 5.10
C VAL A 70 0.43 -3.14 5.57
N THR A 71 -0.36 -4.00 4.92
CA THR A 71 -0.41 -5.43 5.22
C THR A 71 -0.74 -6.23 3.96
N VAL A 72 -0.57 -7.55 4.02
CA VAL A 72 -1.00 -8.45 2.96
C VAL A 72 -2.51 -8.65 3.02
N SER A 73 -3.18 -8.71 1.86
CA SER A 73 -4.56 -9.18 1.78
C SER A 73 -4.63 -10.63 2.23
N PRO A 74 -5.60 -11.02 3.08
CA PRO A 74 -5.76 -12.41 3.50
C PRO A 74 -6.17 -13.33 2.34
N LEU A 75 -6.70 -12.76 1.25
CA LEU A 75 -7.11 -13.48 0.06
C LEU A 75 -6.16 -13.18 -1.10
N LEU A 76 -5.82 -14.21 -1.85
CA LEU A 76 -5.18 -14.06 -3.15
C LEU A 76 -6.20 -13.52 -4.16
N GLY A 77 -5.72 -12.69 -5.10
CA GLY A 77 -6.53 -12.28 -6.24
C GLY A 77 -6.92 -13.49 -7.11
N PRO A 78 -7.92 -13.37 -8.01
CA PRO A 78 -8.49 -14.52 -8.73
C PRO A 78 -7.48 -15.38 -9.50
N ALA A 79 -6.39 -14.77 -10.00
CA ALA A 79 -5.31 -15.47 -10.71
C ALA A 79 -4.17 -15.97 -9.78
N GLY A 80 -4.30 -15.83 -8.46
CA GLY A 80 -3.26 -16.18 -7.48
C GLY A 80 -2.23 -15.08 -7.22
N ASN A 81 -2.57 -13.83 -7.50
CA ASN A 81 -1.74 -12.68 -7.13
C ASN A 81 -1.81 -12.44 -5.63
N VAL A 82 -0.66 -12.16 -5.02
CA VAL A 82 -0.61 -11.52 -3.70
C VAL A 82 -1.03 -10.07 -3.89
N GLU A 83 -1.97 -9.60 -3.08
CA GLU A 83 -2.45 -8.22 -3.07
C GLU A 83 -2.22 -7.61 -1.67
N PHE A 84 -2.17 -6.28 -1.57
CA PHE A 84 -1.83 -5.60 -0.32
C PHE A 84 -2.90 -4.59 0.07
N LEU A 85 -3.15 -4.44 1.37
CA LEU A 85 -4.01 -3.40 1.91
C LEU A 85 -3.14 -2.30 2.49
N VAL A 86 -3.47 -1.05 2.20
CA VAL A 86 -2.82 0.13 2.76
C VAL A 86 -3.85 1.02 3.44
N TRP A 87 -3.46 1.59 4.57
CA TRP A 87 -4.20 2.60 5.29
C TRP A 87 -3.43 3.93 5.23
N TRP A 88 -4.08 4.94 4.64
CA TRP A 88 -3.62 6.31 4.61
C TRP A 88 -4.52 7.23 5.42
N GLN A 89 -3.92 8.32 5.89
CA GLN A 89 -4.63 9.49 6.39
C GLN A 89 -4.10 10.73 5.69
N GLN A 90 -4.96 11.72 5.48
CA GLN A 90 -4.51 13.02 5.00
C GLN A 90 -3.70 13.71 6.11
N ASP A 91 -2.54 14.29 5.75
CA ASP A 91 -1.74 15.07 6.68
C ASP A 91 -2.00 16.55 6.47
N SER A 92 -2.56 17.20 7.49
CA SER A 92 -2.78 18.65 7.51
C SER A 92 -1.56 19.42 8.04
N SER A 93 -0.50 18.72 8.45
CA SER A 93 0.64 19.31 9.15
C SER A 93 1.72 19.84 8.19
N PRO A 94 2.40 20.96 8.52
CA PRO A 94 3.60 21.38 7.79
C PRO A 94 4.71 20.33 7.94
N VAL A 95 5.21 19.79 6.83
CA VAL A 95 6.27 18.78 6.84
C VAL A 95 7.57 19.38 7.38
N GLY A 96 8.08 18.86 8.49
CA GLY A 96 9.40 19.19 9.04
C GLY A 96 10.47 18.14 8.70
N ASP A 97 11.71 18.56 8.45
CA ASP A 97 12.78 17.71 7.92
C ASP A 97 13.16 16.51 8.81
N PHE A 98 13.14 16.65 10.14
CA PHE A 98 13.47 15.54 11.06
C PHE A 98 12.38 14.46 11.14
N GLN A 99 11.11 14.80 10.89
CA GLN A 99 10.04 13.80 10.83
C GLN A 99 10.20 12.89 9.61
N ASN A 100 10.81 13.39 8.53
CA ASN A 100 10.94 12.67 7.27
C ASN A 100 11.81 11.41 7.38
N ASP A 101 12.91 11.43 8.14
CA ASP A 101 13.83 10.28 8.25
C ASP A 101 13.26 9.14 9.11
N LEU A 102 12.63 9.46 10.24
CA LEU A 102 11.94 8.48 11.07
C LEU A 102 10.74 7.86 10.34
N LEU A 103 9.94 8.68 9.64
CA LEU A 103 8.85 8.20 8.81
C LEU A 103 9.37 7.26 7.70
N THR A 104 10.47 7.64 7.02
CA THR A 104 11.06 6.83 5.95
C THR A 104 11.57 5.48 6.48
N THR A 105 12.20 5.47 7.65
CA THR A 105 12.66 4.24 8.32
C THR A 105 11.48 3.33 8.68
N ASN A 106 10.40 3.90 9.21
CA ASN A 106 9.19 3.16 9.56
C ASN A 106 8.52 2.55 8.32
N ILE A 107 8.45 3.28 7.21
CA ILE A 107 7.88 2.78 5.95
C ILE A 107 8.66 1.56 5.43
N ARG A 108 9.98 1.63 5.43
CA ARG A 108 10.81 0.51 4.98
C ARG A 108 10.55 -0.74 5.84
N ALA A 109 10.51 -0.60 7.16
CA ALA A 109 10.24 -1.72 8.05
C ALA A 109 8.84 -2.32 7.80
N MET A 110 7.81 -1.48 7.62
CA MET A 110 6.45 -1.95 7.30
C MET A 110 6.38 -2.73 5.98
N ILE A 111 7.09 -2.26 4.94
CA ILE A 111 7.17 -2.97 3.66
C ILE A 111 7.81 -4.35 3.86
N GLU A 112 8.96 -4.43 4.53
CA GLU A 112 9.65 -5.71 4.73
C GLU A 112 8.82 -6.71 5.55
N GLN A 113 8.14 -6.25 6.60
CA GLN A 113 7.22 -7.08 7.38
C GLN A 113 6.06 -7.58 6.53
N THR A 114 5.48 -6.71 5.70
CA THR A 114 4.39 -7.07 4.78
C THR A 114 4.84 -8.12 3.76
N LEU A 115 6.04 -7.96 3.19
CA LEU A 115 6.58 -8.92 2.23
C LEU A 115 6.88 -10.27 2.88
N ALA A 116 7.36 -10.29 4.13
CA ALA A 116 7.53 -11.52 4.89
C ALA A 116 6.18 -12.24 5.12
N ALA A 117 5.13 -11.50 5.49
CA ALA A 117 3.78 -12.04 5.65
C ALA A 117 3.21 -12.59 4.33
N ALA A 118 3.42 -11.87 3.22
CA ALA A 118 3.03 -12.33 1.88
C ALA A 118 3.72 -13.63 1.46
N HIS A 119 5.00 -13.78 1.79
CA HIS A 119 5.74 -15.00 1.53
C HIS A 119 5.16 -16.19 2.34
N ALA A 120 4.86 -15.97 3.63
CA ALA A 120 4.22 -16.99 4.46
C ALA A 120 2.83 -17.40 3.95
N LEU A 121 2.02 -16.44 3.51
CA LEU A 121 0.69 -16.69 2.92
C LEU A 121 0.75 -17.65 1.73
N ARG A 122 1.77 -17.50 0.86
CA ARG A 122 1.96 -18.40 -0.28
C ARG A 122 2.39 -19.81 0.11
N GLN A 123 3.15 -19.96 1.19
CA GLN A 123 3.61 -21.28 1.64
C GLN A 123 2.50 -22.08 2.33
N GLY A 124 1.51 -21.41 2.94
CA GLY A 124 0.35 -22.06 3.55
C GLY A 124 -0.82 -22.35 2.62
N ALA A 125 -0.79 -21.85 1.38
CA ALA A 125 -1.86 -22.02 0.39
C ALA A 125 -1.66 -23.23 -0.55
N GLY A 126 -0.72 -24.13 -0.22
CA GLY A 126 -0.35 -25.33 -0.99
C GLY A 126 -0.82 -26.62 -0.35
#